data_AF-A0A2N0QTR3-F1
#
_entry.id   AF-A0A2N0QTR3-F1
#
_cell.length_a   1.000
_cell.length_b   1.000
_cell.length_c   1.000
_cell.angle_alpha   90.00
_cell.angle_beta   90.00
_cell.angle_gamma   90.00
#
_symmetry.space_group_name_H-M   'P 1'
#
loop_
_entity.id
_entity.type
_entity.pdbx_description
1 polymer ?
#
loop_
_entity_poly.entity_id
_entity_poly.type
_entity_poly.pdbx_seq_one_letter_code
_entity_poly.pdbx_strand_id
1 'polypeptide(L)'
;MMLTGTCKESDAYLILENLGLASNDVAFVRGLSFSRPELTMKMHPKSTKEKTIGEIITLLKELNEGKCIIYCPTTVKKKKKLKSWKENTIQLMIATNAFGMGLNDKKVRLVIHYSFPLSIGNLVQETGRAGRDHNPAKCIIFYTRHDICTNYTIITQSRES
;
A
#
# COMPACT_ATOMS: atom_id res chain seq x y z
N MET A 1 7.03 9.74 -14.08
CA MET A 1 5.76 9.00 -13.98
C MET A 1 4.92 9.70 -12.92
N MET A 2 4.08 10.65 -13.32
CA MET A 2 3.15 11.32 -12.40
C MET A 2 1.94 10.41 -12.19
N LEU A 3 1.75 9.92 -10.97
CA LEU A 3 0.55 9.17 -10.58
C LEU A 3 -0.51 10.19 -10.13
N THR A 4 -1.18 10.84 -11.07
CA THR A 4 -2.33 11.71 -10.75
C THR A 4 -3.61 10.88 -10.85
N GLY A 5 -4.19 10.50 -9.71
CA GLY A 5 -5.48 9.80 -9.67
C GLY A 5 -6.69 10.70 -9.98
N THR A 6 -6.48 12.01 -10.15
CA THR A 6 -7.55 13.03 -10.24
C THR A 6 -7.52 13.85 -11.54
N CYS A 7 -6.54 13.63 -12.42
CA CYS A 7 -6.46 14.35 -13.69
C CYS A 7 -7.51 13.79 -14.65
N LYS A 8 -8.45 14.64 -15.08
CA LYS A 8 -9.44 14.27 -16.10
C LYS A 8 -8.78 14.37 -17.47
N GLU A 9 -9.36 13.66 -18.43
CA GLU A 9 -8.93 13.76 -19.83
C GLU A 9 -8.97 15.21 -20.36
N SER A 10 -9.95 16.01 -19.93
CA SER A 10 -10.04 17.44 -20.24
C SER A 10 -8.83 18.24 -19.77
N ASP A 11 -8.29 17.91 -18.59
CA ASP A 11 -7.16 18.63 -18.00
C ASP A 11 -5.88 18.31 -18.79
N ALA A 12 -5.74 17.06 -19.24
CA ALA A 12 -4.62 16.64 -20.07
C ALA A 12 -4.64 17.33 -21.45
N TYR A 13 -5.81 17.47 -22.09
CA TYR A 13 -5.93 18.22 -23.35
C TYR A 13 -5.66 19.72 -23.18
N LEU A 14 -6.12 20.34 -22.09
CA LEU A 14 -5.83 21.75 -21.79
C LEU A 14 -4.32 21.98 -21.63
N ILE A 15 -3.60 21.05 -21.00
CA ILE A 15 -2.13 21.13 -20.89
C ILE A 15 -1.48 21.07 -22.27
N LEU A 16 -1.93 20.18 -23.16
CA LEU A 16 -1.37 20.06 -24.52
C LEU A 16 -1.60 21.34 -25.34
N GLU A 17 -2.79 21.91 -25.26
CA GLU A 17 -3.14 23.17 -25.93
C GLU A 17 -2.21 24.31 -25.46
N ASN A 18 -2.01 24.44 -24.14
CA ASN A 18 -1.13 25.48 -23.58
C ASN A 18 0.36 25.25 -23.90
N LEU A 19 0.76 24.01 -24.15
CA LEU A 19 2.12 23.66 -24.58
C LEU A 19 2.32 23.73 -26.09
N GLY A 20 1.27 23.99 -26.88
CA GLY A 20 1.33 23.98 -28.34
C GLY A 20 1.63 22.60 -28.94
N LEU A 21 1.34 21.52 -28.20
CA LEU A 21 1.60 20.14 -28.61
C LEU A 21 0.34 19.52 -29.20
N ALA A 22 0.47 18.82 -30.33
CA ALA A 22 -0.62 18.01 -30.86
C ALA A 22 -0.77 16.73 -30.04
N SER A 23 -2.02 16.26 -29.90
CA SER A 23 -2.34 15.02 -29.17
C SER A 23 -1.66 13.77 -29.74
N ASN A 24 -1.34 13.78 -31.04
CA ASN A 24 -0.65 12.67 -31.71
C ASN A 24 0.83 12.56 -31.34
N ASP A 25 1.43 13.63 -30.82
CA ASP A 25 2.84 13.69 -30.45
C ASP A 25 3.08 13.30 -28.98
N VAL A 26 2.00 12.99 -28.24
CA VAL A 26 2.06 12.71 -26.81
C VAL A 26 1.42 11.37 -26.47
N ALA A 27 2.16 10.54 -25.73
CA ALA A 27 1.66 9.29 -25.20
C ALA A 27 0.76 9.51 -23.98
N PHE A 28 -0.55 9.29 -24.15
CA PHE A 28 -1.47 9.22 -23.02
C PHE A 28 -1.39 7.85 -22.34
N VAL A 29 -0.78 7.80 -21.16
CA VAL A 29 -0.79 6.61 -20.31
C VAL A 29 -1.97 6.70 -19.35
N ARG A 30 -3.13 6.18 -19.74
CA ARG A 30 -4.22 5.96 -18.78
C ARG A 30 -3.87 4.77 -17.90
N GLY A 31 -3.68 5.04 -16.61
CA GLY A 31 -3.68 3.97 -15.61
C GLY A 31 -5.01 3.22 -15.68
N LEU A 32 -4.93 1.89 -15.65
CA LEU A 32 -6.09 1.00 -15.51
C LEU A 32 -7.05 1.52 -14.42
N SER A 33 -8.35 1.27 -14.62
CA SER A 33 -9.38 1.51 -13.61
C SER A 33 -8.87 1.16 -12.21
N PHE A 34 -8.96 2.10 -11.28
CA PHE A 34 -8.59 1.88 -9.87
C PHE A 34 -9.50 0.86 -9.18
N SER A 35 -10.55 0.38 -9.86
CA SER A 35 -11.43 -0.67 -9.39
C SER A 35 -10.68 -2.00 -9.27
N ARG A 36 -10.62 -2.51 -8.05
CA ARG A 36 -10.06 -3.82 -7.70
C ARG A 36 -11.17 -4.63 -7.02
N PRO A 37 -12.11 -5.24 -7.78
CA PRO A 37 -13.25 -5.96 -7.20
C PRO A 37 -12.83 -7.16 -6.35
N GLU A 38 -11.64 -7.71 -6.60
CA GLU A 38 -11.05 -8.79 -5.81
C GLU A 38 -10.54 -8.33 -4.44
N LEU A 39 -10.39 -7.02 -4.22
CA LEU A 39 -9.77 -6.46 -3.03
C LEU A 39 -10.82 -5.94 -2.05
N THR A 40 -10.98 -6.63 -0.93
CA THR A 40 -11.84 -6.17 0.17
C THR A 40 -11.04 -5.27 1.12
N MET A 41 -11.43 -4.01 1.22
CA MET A 41 -10.86 -3.04 2.18
C MET A 41 -11.71 -2.98 3.46
N LYS A 42 -11.07 -3.07 4.64
CA LYS A 42 -11.73 -2.84 5.94
C LYS A 42 -10.88 -1.94 6.83
N MET A 43 -11.54 -1.07 7.59
CA MET A 43 -10.91 -0.22 8.60
C MET A 43 -11.38 -0.63 9.99
N HIS A 44 -10.45 -0.76 10.92
CA HIS A 44 -10.68 -1.17 12.30
C HIS A 44 -10.09 -0.11 13.23
N PRO A 45 -10.86 0.47 14.16
CA PRO A 45 -10.29 1.35 15.18
C PRO A 45 -9.36 0.53 16.09
N LYS A 46 -8.17 1.04 16.41
CA LYS A 46 -7.33 0.37 17.41
C LYS A 46 -7.89 0.63 18.80
N SER A 47 -7.88 -0.42 19.60
CA SER A 47 -8.19 -0.35 21.02
C SER A 47 -6.88 -0.38 21.83
N THR A 48 -6.66 -1.41 22.63
CA THR A 48 -5.36 -1.63 23.28
C THR A 48 -4.42 -2.38 22.34
N LYS A 49 -3.12 -2.29 22.58
CA LYS A 49 -2.10 -2.99 21.79
C LYS A 49 -2.34 -4.51 21.79
N GLU A 50 -2.71 -5.08 22.93
CA GLU A 50 -2.96 -6.51 23.11
C GLU A 50 -4.17 -6.95 22.29
N LYS A 51 -5.27 -6.18 22.32
CA LYS A 51 -6.48 -6.48 21.55
C LYS A 51 -6.21 -6.38 20.06
N THR A 52 -5.56 -5.31 19.60
CA THR A 52 -5.20 -5.15 18.19
C THR A 52 -4.27 -6.26 17.71
N ILE A 53 -3.28 -6.67 18.50
CA ILE A 53 -2.43 -7.83 18.18
C ILE A 53 -3.27 -9.12 18.14
N GLY A 54 -4.20 -9.31 19.06
CA GLY A 54 -5.13 -10.44 19.07
C GLY A 54 -5.95 -10.52 17.78
N GLU A 55 -6.50 -9.41 17.31
CA GLU A 55 -7.21 -9.33 16.03
C GLU A 55 -6.31 -9.68 14.84
N ILE A 56 -5.08 -9.17 14.81
CA ILE A 56 -4.09 -9.51 13.77
C ILE A 56 -3.80 -11.01 13.77
N ILE A 57 -3.62 -11.63 14.94
CA ILE A 57 -3.39 -13.07 15.05
C ILE A 57 -4.58 -13.85 14.50
N THR A 58 -5.81 -13.45 14.81
CA THR A 58 -7.02 -14.08 14.27
C THR A 58 -7.05 -13.98 12.74
N LEU A 59 -6.80 -12.80 12.18
CA LEU A 59 -6.73 -12.59 10.72
C LEU A 59 -5.65 -13.45 10.05
N LEU A 60 -4.50 -13.62 10.70
CA LEU A 60 -3.42 -14.48 10.21
C LEU A 60 -3.79 -15.97 10.29
N LYS A 61 -4.55 -16.40 11.29
CA LYS A 61 -5.04 -17.78 11.39
C LYS A 61 -6.13 -18.10 10.37
N GLU A 62 -6.98 -17.12 10.06
CA GLU A 62 -7.98 -17.21 8.99
C GLU A 62 -7.37 -17.21 7.59
N LEU A 63 -6.11 -16.77 7.47
CA LEU A 63 -5.36 -16.82 6.23
C LEU A 63 -4.89 -18.26 5.97
N ASN A 64 -5.81 -19.10 5.48
CA ASN A 64 -5.53 -20.52 5.18
C ASN A 64 -4.36 -20.67 4.20
N GLU A 65 -4.34 -19.88 3.13
CA GLU A 65 -3.31 -19.92 2.09
C GLU A 65 -2.87 -18.53 1.65
N GLY A 66 -1.64 -18.46 1.16
CA GLY A 66 -1.04 -17.25 0.60
C GLY A 66 -0.11 -16.54 1.57
N LYS A 67 0.21 -15.29 1.24
CA LYS A 67 1.16 -14.48 1.98
C LYS A 67 0.52 -13.24 2.58
N CYS A 68 1.09 -12.78 3.69
CA CYS A 68 0.71 -11.59 4.41
C CYS A 68 1.86 -10.57 4.47
N ILE A 69 1.51 -9.30 4.25
CA ILE A 69 2.40 -8.17 4.51
C ILE A 69 1.76 -7.33 5.62
N ILE A 70 2.52 -7.03 6.67
CA ILE A 70 2.14 -6.12 7.74
C ILE A 70 3.00 -4.86 7.63
N TYR A 71 2.38 -3.74 7.29
CA TYR A 71 2.99 -2.43 7.37
C TYR A 71 2.93 -1.90 8.80
N CYS A 72 4.11 -1.64 9.36
CA CYS A 72 4.26 -1.04 10.67
C CYS A 72 5.45 -0.06 10.61
N PRO A 73 5.33 1.17 11.13
CA PRO A 73 6.47 2.05 11.26
C PRO A 73 7.48 1.43 12.23
N THR A 74 8.58 0.91 11.71
CA THR A 74 9.67 0.34 12.51
C THR A 74 10.97 1.07 12.18
N THR A 75 11.79 1.33 13.20
CA THR A 75 13.17 1.82 13.05
C THR A 75 14.17 0.68 12.82
N VAL A 76 13.70 -0.56 12.76
CA VAL A 76 14.55 -1.75 12.73
C VAL A 76 15.15 -1.95 11.32
N LYS A 77 16.43 -1.63 11.17
CA LYS A 77 17.22 -2.01 9.99
C LYS A 77 17.47 -3.53 10.00
N LYS A 78 16.64 -4.33 9.33
CA LYS A 78 16.86 -5.78 9.17
C LYS A 78 17.29 -6.17 7.76
N LYS A 79 18.15 -7.20 7.70
CA LYS A 79 18.64 -7.83 6.45
C LYS A 79 17.47 -8.27 5.56
N LYS A 80 17.51 -7.89 4.28
CA LYS A 80 16.52 -8.26 3.26
C LYS A 80 16.33 -9.79 3.16
N LYS A 81 15.23 -10.33 3.70
CA LYS A 81 14.79 -11.72 3.43
C LYS A 81 13.98 -11.84 2.13
N LEU A 82 14.33 -11.07 1.11
CA LEU A 82 13.60 -11.05 -0.16
C LEU A 82 13.71 -12.38 -0.91
N LYS A 83 14.86 -13.06 -0.81
CA LYS A 83 15.09 -14.37 -1.41
C LYS A 83 14.13 -15.42 -0.83
N SER A 84 14.12 -15.57 0.50
CA SER A 84 13.19 -16.45 1.22
C SER A 84 11.72 -16.17 0.92
N TRP A 85 11.36 -14.90 0.77
CA TRP A 85 10.01 -14.52 0.36
C TRP A 85 9.71 -15.02 -1.06
N LYS A 86 10.56 -14.76 -2.03
CA LYS A 86 10.37 -15.21 -3.42
C LYS A 86 10.32 -16.74 -3.54
N GLU A 87 11.13 -17.44 -2.76
CA GLU A 87 11.17 -18.91 -2.68
C GLU A 87 9.99 -19.51 -1.89
N ASN A 88 9.08 -18.68 -1.36
CA ASN A 88 7.94 -19.08 -0.54
C ASN A 88 8.30 -19.76 0.79
N THR A 89 9.54 -19.63 1.28
CA THR A 89 9.93 -20.18 2.59
C THR A 89 9.45 -19.33 3.76
N ILE A 90 9.09 -18.07 3.50
CA ILE A 90 8.36 -17.22 4.43
C ILE A 90 7.06 -16.72 3.79
N GLN A 91 5.99 -16.71 4.58
CA GLN A 91 4.66 -16.28 4.17
C GLN A 91 4.23 -14.98 4.85
N LEU A 92 4.90 -14.58 5.93
CA LEU A 92 4.63 -13.36 6.67
C LEU A 92 5.82 -12.40 6.57
N MET A 93 5.51 -11.13 6.40
CA MET A 93 6.50 -10.07 6.26
C MET A 93 6.07 -8.82 6.99
N ILE A 94 6.92 -8.32 7.86
CA ILE A 94 6.72 -7.05 8.56
C ILE A 94 7.63 -6.02 7.89
N ALA A 95 7.04 -4.93 7.43
CA ALA A 95 7.66 -3.99 6.52
C ALA A 95 7.34 -2.53 6.88
N THR A 96 8.26 -1.64 6.50
CA THR A 96 8.00 -0.20 6.35
C THR A 96 7.82 0.14 4.87
N ASN A 97 7.48 1.39 4.54
CA ASN A 97 7.38 1.86 3.15
C ASN A 97 8.64 1.60 2.31
N ALA A 98 9.82 1.57 2.94
CA ALA A 98 11.09 1.29 2.27
C ALA A 98 11.17 -0.12 1.65
N PHE A 99 10.31 -1.03 2.08
CA PHE A 99 10.26 -2.39 1.58
C PHE A 99 9.47 -2.54 0.26
N GLY A 100 8.74 -1.50 -0.16
CA GLY A 100 7.76 -1.59 -1.23
C GLY A 100 8.30 -1.56 -2.68
N MET A 101 9.47 -0.99 -2.93
CA MET A 101 9.91 -0.83 -4.32
C MET A 101 10.33 -2.19 -4.93
N GLY A 102 9.61 -2.63 -5.98
CA GLY A 102 9.98 -3.80 -6.79
C GLY A 102 9.41 -5.16 -6.36
N LEU A 103 8.54 -5.22 -5.35
CA LEU A 103 7.90 -6.46 -4.93
C LEU A 103 6.67 -6.77 -5.78
N ASN A 104 6.77 -7.82 -6.61
CA ASN A 104 5.67 -8.33 -7.43
C ASN A 104 5.41 -9.80 -7.11
N ASP A 105 4.55 -10.03 -6.12
CA ASP A 105 4.17 -11.38 -5.69
C ASP A 105 2.67 -11.58 -5.85
N LYS A 106 2.31 -12.55 -6.69
CA LYS A 106 0.92 -12.90 -6.99
C LYS A 106 0.23 -13.65 -5.84
N LYS A 107 0.96 -14.14 -4.83
CA LYS A 107 0.42 -14.93 -3.71
C LYS A 107 0.02 -14.10 -2.49
N VAL A 108 0.10 -12.77 -2.54
CA VAL A 108 -0.27 -11.91 -1.41
C VAL A 108 -1.80 -11.85 -1.28
N ARG A 109 -2.32 -12.43 -0.20
CA ARG A 109 -3.76 -12.52 0.09
C ARG A 109 -4.20 -11.56 1.18
N LEU A 110 -3.28 -11.10 2.02
CA LEU A 110 -3.58 -10.20 3.13
C LEU A 110 -2.54 -9.09 3.24
N VAL A 111 -2.99 -7.85 3.30
CA VAL A 111 -2.16 -6.70 3.69
C VAL A 111 -2.77 -6.07 4.93
N ILE A 112 -1.96 -5.85 5.96
CA ILE A 112 -2.38 -5.24 7.20
C ILE A 112 -1.57 -3.96 7.40
N HIS A 113 -2.26 -2.86 7.66
CA HIS A 113 -1.65 -1.62 8.12
C HIS A 113 -1.86 -1.54 9.63
N TYR A 114 -0.78 -1.73 10.39
CA TYR A 114 -0.82 -1.56 11.85
C TYR A 114 -1.04 -0.11 12.24
N SER A 115 -0.64 0.85 11.40
CA SER A 115 -0.91 2.29 11.54
C SER A 115 -1.36 2.86 10.20
N PHE A 116 -2.13 3.94 10.25
CA PHE A 116 -2.61 4.60 9.05
C PHE A 116 -1.44 5.08 8.16
N PRO A 117 -1.44 4.80 6.84
CA PRO A 117 -0.36 5.21 5.95
C PRO A 117 -0.10 6.72 5.94
N LEU A 118 1.14 7.12 5.62
CA LEU A 118 1.54 8.53 5.56
C LEU A 118 0.77 9.35 4.50
N SER A 119 0.24 8.69 3.47
CA SER A 119 -0.56 9.33 2.42
C SER A 119 -1.54 8.34 1.79
N ILE A 120 -2.56 8.86 1.11
CA ILE A 120 -3.46 8.05 0.29
C ILE A 120 -2.70 7.36 -0.86
N GLY A 121 -1.69 8.02 -1.44
CA GLY A 121 -0.85 7.41 -2.47
C GLY A 121 -0.11 6.17 -1.96
N ASN A 122 0.42 6.24 -0.73
CA ASN A 122 1.06 5.10 -0.07
C ASN A 122 0.04 3.99 0.19
N LEU A 123 -1.14 4.35 0.72
CA LEU A 123 -2.23 3.40 0.94
C LEU A 123 -2.56 2.62 -0.34
N VAL A 124 -2.81 3.32 -1.46
CA VAL A 124 -3.14 2.69 -2.76
C VAL A 124 -2.02 1.79 -3.26
N GLN A 125 -0.76 2.24 -3.17
CA GLN A 125 0.38 1.45 -3.64
C GLN A 125 0.61 0.20 -2.78
N GLU A 126 0.42 0.30 -1.47
CA GLU A 126 0.65 -0.76 -0.50
C GLU A 126 -0.44 -1.82 -0.53
N THR A 127 -1.71 -1.42 -0.55
CA THR A 127 -2.86 -2.33 -0.66
C THR A 127 -2.90 -3.01 -2.03
N GLY A 128 -2.50 -2.31 -3.08
CA GLY A 128 -2.40 -2.85 -4.45
C GLY A 128 -1.37 -3.99 -4.65
N ARG A 129 -0.65 -4.39 -3.59
CA ARG A 129 0.19 -5.60 -3.59
C ARG A 129 -0.62 -6.87 -3.46
N ALA A 130 -1.78 -6.81 -2.82
CA ALA A 130 -2.65 -7.96 -2.65
C ALA A 130 -3.46 -8.23 -3.93
N GLY A 131 -3.83 -9.50 -4.15
CA GLY A 131 -4.75 -9.87 -5.22
C GLY A 131 -4.23 -9.62 -6.64
N ARG A 132 -2.91 -9.61 -6.87
CA ARG A 132 -2.33 -9.38 -8.21
C ARG A 132 -2.58 -10.49 -9.23
N ASP A 133 -3.08 -11.62 -8.76
CA ASP A 133 -3.60 -12.73 -9.56
C ASP A 133 -5.12 -12.59 -9.82
N HIS A 134 -5.74 -11.47 -9.42
CA HIS A 134 -7.18 -11.23 -9.49
C HIS A 134 -8.03 -12.16 -8.61
N ASN A 135 -7.41 -12.90 -7.70
CA ASN A 135 -8.12 -13.70 -6.69
C ASN A 135 -8.44 -12.86 -5.45
N PRO A 136 -9.47 -13.26 -4.68
CA PRO A 136 -9.89 -12.54 -3.48
C PRO A 136 -8.73 -12.26 -2.53
N ALA A 137 -8.63 -11.00 -2.09
CA ALA A 137 -7.63 -10.55 -1.14
C ALA A 137 -8.23 -9.53 -0.19
N LYS A 138 -7.62 -9.40 0.99
CA LYS A 138 -8.07 -8.48 2.04
C LYS A 138 -7.00 -7.45 2.36
N CYS A 139 -7.44 -6.22 2.60
CA CYS A 139 -6.64 -5.17 3.17
C CYS A 139 -7.30 -4.67 4.45
N ILE A 140 -6.58 -4.72 5.57
CA ILE A 140 -7.09 -4.33 6.88
C ILE A 140 -6.26 -3.14 7.37
N ILE A 141 -6.92 -2.03 7.70
CA ILE A 141 -6.26 -0.83 8.22
C ILE A 141 -6.68 -0.62 9.66
N PHE A 142 -5.71 -0.72 10.56
CA PHE A 142 -5.86 -0.31 11.94
C PHE A 142 -5.55 1.17 12.09
N TYR A 143 -6.46 1.93 12.71
CA TYR A 143 -6.30 3.38 12.83
C TYR A 143 -6.66 3.93 14.21
N THR A 144 -6.04 5.05 14.56
CA THR A 144 -6.33 5.89 15.71
C THR A 144 -6.14 7.35 15.33
N ARG A 145 -6.72 8.28 16.11
CA ARG A 145 -6.43 9.72 15.94
C ARG A 145 -4.95 10.04 16.13
N HIS A 146 -4.24 9.28 16.99
CA HIS A 146 -2.82 9.50 17.24
C HIS A 146 -1.92 9.18 16.03
N ASP A 147 -2.37 8.30 15.13
CA ASP A 147 -1.64 8.02 13.88
C ASP A 147 -1.52 9.29 13.01
N ILE A 148 -2.50 10.20 13.04
CA ILE A 148 -2.44 11.46 12.29
C ILE A 148 -1.33 12.35 12.84
N CYS A 149 -1.24 12.51 14.17
CA CYS A 149 -0.18 13.29 14.81
C CYS A 149 1.19 12.68 14.52
N THR A 150 1.31 11.36 14.62
CA THR A 150 2.54 10.63 14.31
C THR A 150 2.97 10.87 12.86
N ASN A 151 2.04 10.75 11.92
CA ASN A 151 2.32 11.00 10.50
C ASN A 151 2.75 12.45 10.26
N TYR A 152 2.08 13.42 10.89
CA TYR A 152 2.47 14.83 10.83
C TYR A 152 3.90 15.06 11.35
N THR A 153 4.25 14.48 12.50
CA THR A 153 5.60 14.56 13.07
C THR A 153 6.63 13.94 12.12
N ILE A 154 6.37 12.74 11.58
CA ILE A 154 7.27 12.08 10.62
C ILE A 154 7.51 12.97 9.39
N ILE A 155 6.44 13.54 8.81
CA ILE A 155 6.53 14.36 7.61
C ILE A 155 7.30 15.66 7.89
N THR A 156 7.01 16.33 9.00
CA THR A 156 7.63 17.63 9.33
C THR A 156 9.07 17.52 9.81
N GLN A 157 9.44 16.45 10.52
CA GLN A 157 10.81 16.20 10.99
C GLN A 157 11.73 15.63 9.89
N SER A 158 11.18 15.11 8.80
CA SER A 158 11.97 14.54 7.69
C SER A 158 12.72 15.56 6.80
N ARG A 159 12.84 16.84 7.23
CA ARG A 159 13.52 17.91 6.48
C ARG A 159 14.96 18.23 6.91
N GLU A 160 15.55 17.48 7.84
CA GLU A 160 16.96 17.67 8.23
C GLU A 160 17.72 16.34 8.20
N SER A 161 18.27 15.99 7.04
CA SER A 161 19.40 15.06 6.90
C SER A 161 20.04 15.20 5.53
#